data_AF-A0A3P1CYI9-F1
#
_entry.id   AF-A0A3P1CYI9-F1
#
_cell.length_a   1.000
_cell.length_b   1.000
_cell.length_c   1.000
_cell.angle_alpha   90.00
_cell.angle_beta   90.00
_cell.angle_gamma   90.00
#
_symmetry.space_group_name_H-M   'P 1'
#
loop_
_entity.id
_entity.type
_entity.pdbx_description
1 polymer ?
#
loop_
_entity_poly.entity_id
_entity_poly.type
_entity_poly.pdbx_seq_one_letter_code
_entity_poly.pdbx_strand_id
1 'polypeptide(L)'
;MRKIPHQFILSLLFLFVLAPSVQVVGRTGTVVVDDEYDRYKKRGDDFFKEGKYFDARRQYQNCLEVPGFENDAYAKKRIEESTTGLELRQKVEESVRQGNSQAVVDLLYQLLNLNPDDALTKNQFADHYERQANLLFNKKEYRDARNNYLAAIQFANATKKETLLIQVRIIDEILRPKYPKRMGLKIGTGVVAVGAGAVALLLRSDYQTKLSALNRISESADPTGTGIIANPDTYRQYDDAYKAAEAAKNRNSLFKACLGVAAVATIAEVYWLVHKPKPRKTAWNWQPASESWGLAVRYSF
;
A
#
# COMPACT_ATOMS: atom_id res chain seq x y z
N MET A 1 54.91 2.58 70.84
CA MET A 1 55.39 3.95 71.15
C MET A 1 56.83 4.09 70.68
N ARG A 2 57.07 4.71 69.52
CA ARG A 2 58.40 5.11 69.05
C ARG A 2 58.25 6.42 68.28
N LYS A 3 58.91 7.46 68.80
CA LYS A 3 59.06 8.79 68.19
C LYS A 3 60.27 8.74 67.23
N ILE A 4 60.12 9.28 66.03
CA ILE A 4 61.24 9.55 65.10
C ILE A 4 61.07 11.00 64.60
N PRO A 5 62.17 11.80 64.47
CA PRO A 5 62.14 13.24 64.61
C PRO A 5 62.29 14.04 63.30
N HIS A 6 61.52 15.13 63.21
CA HIS A 6 61.91 16.53 62.91
C HIS A 6 63.17 16.89 62.09
N GLN A 7 63.57 16.15 61.04
CA GLN A 7 64.65 16.61 60.15
C GLN A 7 64.34 16.65 58.65
N PHE A 8 63.10 16.43 58.23
CA PHE A 8 62.73 16.52 56.81
C PHE A 8 62.15 17.87 56.34
N ILE A 9 62.01 18.85 57.25
CA ILE A 9 61.35 20.15 56.95
C ILE A 9 62.37 21.28 56.68
N LEU A 10 63.68 21.06 56.86
CA LEU A 10 64.68 22.12 56.77
C LEU A 10 65.61 22.06 55.54
N SER A 11 65.28 21.26 54.53
CA SER A 11 66.04 21.16 53.27
C SER A 11 65.28 21.72 52.06
N LEU A 12 64.14 22.38 52.28
CA LEU A 12 63.26 22.92 51.24
C LEU A 12 63.52 24.40 50.91
N LEU A 13 64.66 24.96 51.32
CA LEU A 13 64.82 26.42 51.34
C LEU A 13 66.23 26.89 50.98
N PHE A 14 66.94 26.26 50.05
CA PHE A 14 68.17 26.88 49.51
C PHE A 14 68.64 26.28 48.18
N LEU A 15 67.82 26.35 47.14
CA LEU A 15 68.28 26.18 45.75
C LEU A 15 67.14 26.53 44.80
N PHE A 16 67.16 27.76 44.26
CA PHE A 16 66.66 28.19 42.94
C PHE A 16 66.56 29.73 42.93
N VAL A 17 67.72 30.38 43.05
CA VAL A 17 67.93 31.75 42.58
C VAL A 17 68.82 31.61 41.35
N LEU A 18 68.45 32.26 40.24
CA LEU A 18 69.03 32.24 38.88
C LEU A 18 68.35 31.28 37.90
N ALA A 19 67.14 31.66 37.44
CA ALA A 19 66.65 31.28 36.12
C ALA A 19 66.54 32.56 35.27
N PRO A 20 66.95 32.57 34.00
CA PRO A 20 66.75 33.69 33.11
C PRO A 20 65.25 33.89 32.89
N SER A 21 64.81 35.15 32.89
CA SER A 21 63.47 35.57 32.51
C SER A 21 63.22 35.18 31.04
N VAL A 22 62.68 33.98 30.82
CA VAL A 22 62.01 33.64 29.57
C VAL A 22 60.80 34.56 29.47
N GLN A 23 60.88 35.58 28.62
CA GLN A 23 59.71 36.30 28.16
C GLN A 23 58.84 35.28 27.42
N VAL A 24 57.84 34.74 28.13
CA VAL A 24 56.73 34.05 27.50
C VAL A 24 55.97 35.11 26.72
N VAL A 25 56.27 35.20 25.42
CA VAL A 25 55.41 35.87 24.46
C VAL A 25 54.09 35.09 24.48
N GLY A 26 53.14 35.60 25.25
CA GLY A 26 51.78 35.08 25.31
C GLY A 26 51.11 35.23 23.95
N ARG A 27 51.27 34.22 23.10
CA ARG A 27 50.48 34.05 21.87
C ARG A 27 49.18 33.35 22.25
N THR A 28 48.37 33.99 23.08
CA THR A 28 47.09 33.44 23.59
C THR A 28 45.87 34.03 22.90
N GLY A 29 46.06 34.94 21.93
CA GLY A 29 44.96 35.65 21.28
C GLY A 29 44.36 35.00 20.03
N THR A 30 45.06 34.09 19.34
CA THR A 30 44.60 33.62 18.01
C THR A 30 43.76 32.35 18.08
N VAL A 31 44.15 31.36 18.89
CA VAL A 31 43.47 30.05 18.91
C VAL A 31 42.04 30.13 19.46
N VAL A 32 41.80 30.92 20.49
CA VAL A 32 40.47 31.05 21.12
C VAL A 32 39.50 31.85 20.23
N VAL A 33 40.01 32.81 19.47
CA VAL A 33 39.23 33.63 18.54
C VAL A 33 38.80 32.81 17.32
N ASP A 34 39.69 31.96 16.80
CA ASP A 34 39.39 31.03 15.70
C ASP A 34 38.31 29.98 16.13
N ASP A 35 38.41 29.44 17.35
CA ASP A 35 37.42 28.49 17.89
C ASP A 35 36.01 29.09 18.04
N GLU A 36 35.92 30.37 18.40
CA GLU A 36 34.64 31.07 18.54
C GLU A 36 33.99 31.35 17.18
N TYR A 37 34.77 31.83 16.21
CA TYR A 37 34.31 32.04 14.84
C TYR A 37 33.77 30.74 14.22
N ASP A 38 34.54 29.65 14.32
CA ASP A 38 34.16 28.35 13.73
C ASP A 38 32.87 27.80 14.34
N ARG A 39 32.66 28.03 15.65
CA ARG A 39 31.42 27.64 16.33
C ARG A 39 30.21 28.41 15.80
N TYR A 40 30.30 29.73 15.65
CA TYR A 40 29.20 30.53 15.09
C TYR A 40 28.93 30.17 13.64
N LYS A 41 29.99 30.04 12.84
CA LYS A 41 29.90 29.64 11.43
C LYS A 41 29.19 28.31 11.27
N LYS A 42 29.60 27.28 12.02
CA LYS A 42 28.98 25.95 11.97
C LYS A 42 27.49 26.00 12.32
N ARG A 43 27.12 26.70 13.40
CA ARG A 43 25.71 26.85 13.77
C ARG A 43 24.91 27.61 12.71
N GLY A 44 25.50 28.65 12.14
CA GLY A 44 24.90 29.41 11.03
C GLY A 44 24.63 28.51 9.84
N ASP A 45 25.61 27.71 9.44
CA ASP A 45 25.51 26.76 8.32
C ASP A 45 24.46 25.67 8.58
N ASP A 46 24.40 25.14 9.80
CA ASP A 46 23.39 24.15 10.20
C ASP A 46 21.98 24.74 10.13
N PHE A 47 21.78 25.94 10.69
CA PHE A 47 20.49 26.65 10.59
C PHE A 47 20.14 27.00 9.14
N PHE A 48 21.13 27.40 8.34
CA PHE A 48 20.92 27.72 6.94
C PHE A 48 20.44 26.48 6.19
N LYS A 49 21.12 25.33 6.33
CA LYS A 49 20.69 24.04 5.73
C LYS A 49 19.30 23.63 6.17
N GLU A 50 18.92 23.90 7.42
CA GLU A 50 17.55 23.62 7.87
C GLU A 50 16.50 24.60 7.29
N GLY A 51 16.91 25.72 6.69
CA GLY A 51 16.03 26.80 6.23
C GLY A 51 15.60 27.77 7.32
N LYS A 52 16.26 27.75 8.48
CA LYS A 52 16.05 28.67 9.60
C LYS A 52 16.85 29.95 9.38
N TYR A 53 16.49 30.68 8.32
CA TYR A 53 17.26 31.84 7.85
C TYR A 53 17.43 32.95 8.90
N PHE A 54 16.46 33.13 9.80
CA PHE A 54 16.58 34.13 10.87
C PHE A 54 17.69 33.77 11.86
N ASP A 55 17.71 32.52 12.34
CA ASP A 55 18.73 32.04 13.27
C ASP A 55 20.10 31.96 12.58
N ALA A 56 20.13 31.52 11.32
CA ALA A 56 21.35 31.50 10.51
C ALA A 56 21.96 32.90 10.38
N ARG A 57 21.15 33.89 9.98
CA ARG A 57 21.59 35.29 9.88
C ARG A 57 22.17 35.81 11.19
N ARG A 58 21.52 35.52 12.33
CA ARG A 58 22.03 35.90 13.64
C ARG A 58 23.40 35.28 13.92
N GLN A 59 23.61 33.99 13.64
CA GLN A 59 24.91 33.37 13.85
C GLN A 59 26.00 33.96 12.95
N TYR A 60 25.69 34.26 11.69
CA TYR A 60 26.65 34.91 10.80
C TYR A 60 26.95 36.37 11.21
N GLN A 61 26.00 37.08 11.81
CA GLN A 61 26.26 38.39 12.42
C GLN A 61 27.26 38.25 13.58
N ASN A 62 27.08 37.25 14.45
CA ASN A 62 28.04 36.97 15.52
C ASN A 62 29.45 36.67 14.98
N CYS A 63 29.59 36.03 13.80
CA CYS A 63 30.90 35.84 13.18
C CYS A 63 31.62 37.16 12.88
N LEU A 64 30.88 38.21 12.49
CA LEU A 64 31.45 39.53 12.22
C LEU A 64 31.74 40.34 13.50
N GLU A 65 31.23 39.89 14.65
CA GLU A 65 31.55 40.45 15.97
C GLU A 65 32.83 39.86 16.57
N VAL A 66 33.34 38.75 16.00
CA VAL A 66 34.60 38.13 16.44
C VAL A 66 35.78 39.01 15.99
N PRO A 67 36.69 39.42 16.90
CA PRO A 67 37.83 40.27 16.55
C PRO A 67 38.68 39.70 15.41
N GLY A 68 38.96 40.50 14.39
CA GLY A 68 39.71 40.09 13.20
C GLY A 68 38.88 39.49 12.07
N PHE A 69 37.57 39.31 12.26
CA PHE A 69 36.64 38.77 11.27
C PHE A 69 35.53 39.76 10.84
N GLU A 70 35.66 41.04 11.19
CA GLU A 70 34.64 42.08 10.97
C GLU A 70 34.30 42.28 9.48
N ASN A 71 35.23 41.88 8.60
CA ASN A 71 35.10 41.97 7.16
C ASN A 71 35.06 40.60 6.45
N ASP A 72 34.74 39.53 7.18
CA ASP A 72 34.63 38.19 6.60
C ASP A 72 33.60 38.16 5.45
N ALA A 73 34.10 37.90 4.24
CA ALA A 73 33.29 37.87 3.04
C ALA A 73 32.27 36.72 3.06
N TYR A 74 32.62 35.61 3.73
CA TYR A 74 31.72 34.46 3.85
C TYR A 74 30.48 34.82 4.69
N ALA A 75 30.68 35.29 5.91
CA ALA A 75 29.59 35.68 6.80
C ALA A 75 28.71 36.78 6.19
N LYS A 76 29.29 37.80 5.55
CA LYS A 76 28.53 38.86 4.85
C LYS A 76 27.63 38.29 3.75
N LYS A 77 28.17 37.45 2.86
CA LYS A 77 27.39 36.80 1.80
C LYS A 77 26.26 35.94 2.37
N ARG A 78 26.53 35.19 3.44
CA ARG A 78 25.52 34.34 4.08
C ARG A 78 24.41 35.15 4.78
N ILE A 79 24.71 36.33 5.31
CA ILE A 79 23.72 37.27 5.86
C ILE A 79 22.78 37.76 4.75
N GLU A 80 23.32 38.11 3.58
CA GLU A 80 22.53 38.53 2.41
C GLU A 80 21.62 37.41 1.89
N GLU A 81 22.17 36.21 1.71
CA GLU A 81 21.40 35.02 1.30
C GLU A 81 20.30 34.71 2.32
N SER A 82 20.61 34.75 3.62
CA SER A 82 19.61 34.52 4.68
C SER A 82 18.52 35.59 4.69
N THR A 83 18.86 36.85 4.42
CA THR A 83 17.88 37.94 4.31
C THR A 83 16.96 37.72 3.12
N THR A 84 17.51 37.34 1.96
CA THR A 84 16.72 36.98 0.78
C THR A 84 15.79 35.79 1.06
N GLY A 85 16.29 34.77 1.77
CA GLY A 85 15.49 33.60 2.17
C GLY A 85 14.31 33.97 3.09
N LEU A 86 14.49 34.94 4.00
CA LEU A 86 13.42 35.44 4.86
C LEU A 86 12.33 36.16 4.06
N GLU A 87 12.71 37.03 3.13
CA GLU A 87 11.76 37.75 2.28
C GLU A 87 10.95 36.79 1.39
N LEU A 88 11.61 35.80 0.79
CA LEU A 88 10.94 34.76 0.01
C LEU A 88 9.96 33.97 0.86
N ARG A 89 10.34 33.59 2.08
CA ARG A 89 9.46 32.86 3.00
C ARG A 89 8.23 33.66 3.38
N GLN A 90 8.38 34.97 3.62
CA GLN A 90 7.24 35.85 3.86
C GLN A 90 6.28 35.88 2.66
N LYS A 91 6.81 35.98 1.43
CA LYS A 91 6.00 35.95 0.21
C LYS A 91 5.28 34.61 0.02
N VAL A 92 5.89 33.49 0.42
CA VAL A 92 5.24 32.17 0.43
C VAL A 92 4.02 32.21 1.35
N GLU A 93 4.18 32.69 2.58
CA GLU A 93 3.07 32.79 3.55
C GLU A 93 1.94 33.70 3.08
N GLU A 94 2.26 34.83 2.44
CA GLU A 94 1.29 35.71 1.80
C GLU A 94 0.55 35.00 0.66
N SER A 95 1.26 34.29 -0.21
CA SER A 95 0.67 33.55 -1.34
C SER A 95 -0.20 32.39 -0.88
N VAL A 96 0.18 31.71 0.21
CA VAL A 96 -0.65 30.68 0.86
C VAL A 96 -1.95 31.29 1.40
N ARG A 97 -1.89 32.44 2.08
CA ARG A 97 -3.08 33.15 2.59
C ARG A 97 -4.02 33.60 1.47
N GLN A 98 -3.47 33.97 0.32
CA GLN A 98 -4.24 34.35 -0.87
C GLN A 98 -4.79 33.14 -1.64
N GLY A 99 -4.40 31.91 -1.28
CA GLY A 99 -4.80 30.70 -2.01
C GLY A 99 -4.18 30.57 -3.40
N ASN A 100 -3.14 31.36 -3.72
CA ASN A 100 -2.49 31.31 -5.02
C ASN A 100 -1.49 30.15 -5.08
N SER A 101 -2.00 28.96 -5.42
CA SER A 101 -1.22 27.72 -5.42
C SER A 101 0.02 27.78 -6.32
N GLN A 102 -0.09 28.42 -7.49
CA GLN A 102 1.01 28.50 -8.44
C GLN A 102 2.14 29.38 -7.90
N ALA A 103 1.79 30.56 -7.37
CA ALA A 103 2.79 31.46 -6.77
C ALA A 103 3.52 30.81 -5.59
N VAL A 104 2.83 29.99 -4.79
CA VAL A 104 3.47 29.21 -3.71
C VAL A 104 4.53 28.27 -4.27
N VAL A 105 4.21 27.50 -5.31
CA VAL A 105 5.16 26.56 -5.95
C VAL A 105 6.37 27.31 -6.52
N ASP A 106 6.14 28.42 -7.23
CA ASP A 106 7.21 29.20 -7.84
C ASP A 106 8.16 29.81 -6.79
N LEU A 107 7.62 30.32 -5.69
CA LEU A 107 8.40 30.89 -4.59
C LEU A 107 9.17 29.82 -3.81
N LEU A 108 8.58 28.65 -3.59
CA LEU A 108 9.27 27.52 -2.96
C LEU A 108 10.43 27.02 -3.84
N TYR A 109 10.29 27.03 -5.17
CA TYR A 109 11.40 26.73 -6.09
C TYR A 109 12.52 27.77 -5.98
N GLN A 110 12.19 29.06 -5.87
CA GLN A 110 13.19 30.11 -5.63
C GLN A 110 13.95 29.88 -4.31
N LEU A 111 13.26 29.46 -3.24
CA LEU A 111 13.90 29.09 -1.98
C LEU A 111 14.86 27.90 -2.13
N LEU A 112 14.47 26.85 -2.86
CA LEU A 112 15.37 25.71 -3.11
C LEU A 112 16.52 26.03 -4.07
N ASN A 113 16.34 26.98 -4.99
CA ASN A 113 17.44 27.45 -5.83
C ASN A 113 18.46 28.27 -5.03
N LEU A 114 17.99 29.06 -4.05
CA LEU A 114 18.86 29.76 -3.10
C LEU A 114 19.57 28.77 -2.17
N ASN A 115 18.86 27.74 -1.71
CA ASN A 115 19.36 26.75 -0.77
C ASN A 115 18.78 25.35 -1.05
N PRO A 116 19.48 24.52 -1.83
CA PRO A 116 19.03 23.18 -2.19
C PRO A 116 18.86 22.23 -0.99
N ASP A 117 19.50 22.53 0.14
CA ASP A 117 19.45 21.71 1.34
C ASP A 117 18.31 22.08 2.29
N ASP A 118 17.59 23.20 2.05
CA ASP A 118 16.52 23.73 2.90
C ASP A 118 15.45 22.66 3.22
N ALA A 119 15.60 22.04 4.39
CA ALA A 119 14.74 20.95 4.84
C ALA A 119 13.31 21.43 5.09
N LEU A 120 13.13 22.65 5.61
CA LEU A 120 11.81 23.22 5.86
C LEU A 120 11.06 23.48 4.55
N THR A 121 11.72 24.05 3.54
CA THR A 121 11.13 24.30 2.22
C THR A 121 10.76 23.00 1.52
N LYS A 122 11.59 21.96 1.59
CA LYS A 122 11.26 20.61 1.09
C LYS A 122 10.00 20.05 1.76
N ASN A 123 9.88 20.17 3.08
CA ASN A 123 8.68 19.75 3.80
C ASN A 123 7.44 20.56 3.38
N GLN A 124 7.57 21.89 3.21
CA GLN A 124 6.48 22.75 2.73
C GLN A 124 6.02 22.36 1.32
N PHE A 125 6.93 22.01 0.42
CA PHE A 125 6.60 21.44 -0.90
C PHE A 125 5.79 20.16 -0.78
N ALA A 126 6.27 19.21 0.05
CA ALA A 126 5.57 17.95 0.27
C ALA A 126 4.18 18.16 0.85
N ASP A 127 4.03 19.04 1.86
CA ASP A 127 2.74 19.41 2.45
C ASP A 127 1.80 20.06 1.43
N HIS A 128 2.31 20.95 0.59
CA HIS A 128 1.53 21.63 -0.44
C HIS A 128 0.91 20.63 -1.43
N TYR A 129 1.75 19.79 -2.04
CA TYR A 129 1.31 18.79 -3.00
C TYR A 129 0.41 17.72 -2.37
N GLU A 130 0.68 17.32 -1.12
CA GLU A 130 -0.21 16.40 -0.40
C GLU A 130 -1.61 17.00 -0.19
N ARG A 131 -1.71 18.28 0.21
CA ARG A 131 -3.02 18.95 0.35
C ARG A 131 -3.77 18.98 -0.98
N GLN A 132 -3.09 19.32 -2.08
CA GLN A 132 -3.71 19.30 -3.42
C GLN A 132 -4.14 17.88 -3.82
N ALA A 133 -3.29 16.88 -3.58
CA ALA A 133 -3.62 15.48 -3.82
C ALA A 133 -4.86 15.03 -3.05
N ASN A 134 -4.95 15.37 -1.75
CA ASN A 134 -6.10 15.05 -0.90
C ASN A 134 -7.38 15.71 -1.43
N LEU A 135 -7.32 16.96 -1.88
CA LEU A 135 -8.46 17.66 -2.49
C LEU A 135 -8.94 16.94 -3.78
N LEU A 136 -8.01 16.57 -4.66
CA LEU A 136 -8.31 15.85 -5.90
C LEU A 136 -8.84 14.44 -5.62
N PHE A 137 -8.28 13.75 -4.63
CA PHE A 137 -8.74 12.44 -4.20
C PHE A 137 -10.19 12.48 -3.73
N ASN A 138 -10.55 13.49 -2.92
CA ASN A 138 -11.93 13.70 -2.46
C ASN A 138 -12.89 14.03 -3.61
N LYS A 139 -12.41 14.68 -4.68
CA LYS A 139 -13.16 14.91 -5.93
C LYS A 139 -13.24 13.68 -6.84
N LYS A 140 -12.60 12.56 -6.47
CA LYS A 140 -12.47 11.32 -7.26
C LYS A 140 -11.64 11.50 -8.54
N GLU A 141 -10.85 12.55 -8.62
CA GLU A 141 -9.88 12.81 -9.68
C GLU A 141 -8.59 12.03 -9.40
N TYR A 142 -8.70 10.70 -9.37
CA TYR A 142 -7.66 9.81 -8.84
C TYR A 142 -6.33 9.90 -9.60
N ARG A 143 -6.36 10.10 -10.93
CA ARG A 143 -5.13 10.22 -11.73
C ARG A 143 -4.33 11.46 -11.36
N ASP A 144 -5.00 12.60 -11.19
CA ASP A 144 -4.35 13.86 -10.84
C ASP A 144 -3.92 13.87 -9.36
N ALA A 145 -4.73 13.28 -8.48
CA ALA A 145 -4.35 13.03 -7.09
C ALA A 145 -3.05 12.22 -7.00
N ARG A 146 -2.93 11.14 -7.80
CA ARG A 146 -1.72 10.31 -7.87
C ARG A 146 -0.50 11.11 -8.28
N ASN A 147 -0.62 11.94 -9.31
CA ASN A 147 0.48 12.78 -9.80
C ASN A 147 0.95 13.76 -8.71
N ASN A 148 0.01 14.36 -7.96
CA ASN A 148 0.36 15.24 -6.85
C ASN A 148 1.01 14.50 -5.68
N TYR A 149 0.56 13.30 -5.31
CA TYR A 149 1.27 12.49 -4.30
C TYR A 149 2.69 12.12 -4.75
N LEU A 150 2.89 11.80 -6.03
CA LEU A 150 4.22 11.53 -6.57
C LEU A 150 5.12 12.77 -6.54
N ALA A 151 4.58 13.96 -6.83
CA ALA A 151 5.31 15.21 -6.67
C ALA A 151 5.69 15.45 -5.20
N ALA A 152 4.76 15.23 -4.25
CA ALA A 152 5.04 15.35 -2.82
C ALA A 152 6.18 14.42 -2.35
N ILE A 153 6.24 13.19 -2.90
CA ILE A 153 7.29 12.21 -2.58
C ILE A 153 8.70 12.70 -2.95
N GLN A 154 8.85 13.55 -3.96
CA GLN A 154 10.17 14.06 -4.37
C GLN A 154 10.83 14.92 -3.29
N PHE A 155 10.04 15.56 -2.44
CA PHE A 155 10.50 16.49 -1.41
C PHE A 155 10.31 15.94 0.02
N ALA A 156 9.58 14.83 0.17
CA ALA A 156 9.27 14.25 1.47
C ALA A 156 10.49 13.62 2.16
N ASN A 157 10.56 13.77 3.48
CA ASN A 157 11.45 12.98 4.31
C ASN A 157 11.04 11.49 4.34
N ALA A 158 11.89 10.63 4.91
CA ALA A 158 11.70 9.17 4.88
C ALA A 158 10.32 8.73 5.43
N THR A 159 9.95 9.21 6.61
CA THR A 159 8.68 8.86 7.26
C THR A 159 7.47 9.28 6.42
N LYS A 160 7.49 10.53 5.91
CA LYS A 160 6.39 11.06 5.11
C LYS A 160 6.30 10.39 3.73
N LYS A 161 7.44 10.00 3.16
CA LYS A 161 7.47 9.27 1.89
C LYS A 161 6.74 7.94 1.97
N GLU A 162 6.89 7.21 3.07
CA GLU A 162 6.18 5.94 3.28
C GLU A 162 4.66 6.13 3.31
N THR A 163 4.16 7.15 4.01
CA THR A 163 2.72 7.42 4.08
C THR A 163 2.15 7.82 2.73
N LEU A 164 2.86 8.66 1.96
CA LEU A 164 2.45 9.06 0.61
C LEU A 164 2.44 7.88 -0.37
N LEU A 165 3.40 6.96 -0.26
CA LEU A 165 3.44 5.74 -1.09
C LEU A 165 2.24 4.81 -0.84
N ILE A 166 1.73 4.77 0.38
CA ILE A 166 0.48 4.03 0.69
C ILE A 166 -0.70 4.67 -0.06
N GLN A 167 -0.81 6.00 -0.09
CA GLN A 167 -1.88 6.68 -0.82
C GLN A 167 -1.81 6.43 -2.32
N VAL A 168 -0.60 6.44 -2.90
CA VAL A 168 -0.39 6.08 -4.31
C VAL A 168 -0.84 4.65 -4.58
N ARG A 169 -0.51 3.69 -3.70
CA ARG A 169 -0.94 2.29 -3.85
C ARG A 169 -2.45 2.14 -3.79
N ILE A 170 -3.12 2.85 -2.87
CA ILE A 170 -4.59 2.87 -2.76
C ILE A 170 -5.19 3.35 -4.08
N ILE A 171 -4.67 4.45 -4.64
CA ILE A 171 -5.12 4.95 -5.94
C ILE A 171 -4.88 3.94 -7.05
N ASP A 172 -3.71 3.30 -7.10
CA ASP A 172 -3.39 2.31 -8.12
C ASP A 172 -4.35 1.11 -8.06
N GLU A 173 -4.79 0.70 -6.86
CA GLU A 173 -5.82 -0.33 -6.67
C GLU A 173 -7.20 0.13 -7.16
N ILE A 174 -7.57 1.39 -6.91
CA ILE A 174 -8.83 1.98 -7.39
C ILE A 174 -8.85 2.06 -8.92
N LEU A 175 -7.73 2.49 -9.52
CA LEU A 175 -7.58 2.63 -10.97
C LEU A 175 -7.38 1.30 -11.68
N ARG A 176 -7.07 0.22 -10.95
CA ARG A 176 -6.84 -1.10 -11.55
C ARG A 176 -8.13 -1.57 -12.23
N PRO A 177 -8.11 -1.86 -13.55
CA PRO A 177 -9.27 -2.39 -14.23
C PRO A 177 -9.66 -3.72 -13.58
N LYS A 178 -10.83 -3.76 -12.96
CA LYS A 178 -11.45 -5.00 -12.48
C LYS A 178 -11.97 -5.75 -13.69
N TYR A 179 -11.09 -6.53 -14.33
CA TYR A 179 -11.55 -7.51 -15.31
C TYR A 179 -12.48 -8.47 -14.58
N PRO A 180 -13.77 -8.59 -14.96
CA PRO A 180 -14.61 -9.62 -14.41
C PRO A 180 -13.90 -10.93 -14.75
N LYS A 181 -13.40 -11.64 -13.73
CA LYS A 181 -12.92 -13.01 -13.90
C LYS A 181 -14.07 -13.73 -14.58
N ARG A 182 -13.84 -14.22 -15.81
CA ARG A 182 -14.80 -15.04 -16.56
C ARG A 182 -15.02 -16.35 -15.79
N MET A 183 -15.77 -16.28 -14.69
CA MET A 183 -16.26 -17.42 -13.92
C MET A 183 -17.57 -17.98 -14.52
N GLY A 184 -18.05 -17.42 -15.63
CA GLY A 184 -19.34 -17.77 -16.22
C GLY A 184 -19.46 -19.19 -16.78
N LEU A 185 -18.35 -19.88 -17.08
CA LEU A 185 -18.44 -21.23 -17.68
C LEU A 185 -18.18 -22.39 -16.70
N LYS A 186 -17.58 -22.13 -15.53
CA LYS A 186 -17.26 -23.19 -14.55
C LYS A 186 -18.37 -23.44 -13.52
N ILE A 187 -19.29 -22.48 -13.33
CA ILE A 187 -20.39 -22.62 -12.38
C ILE A 187 -21.55 -23.41 -13.01
N GLY A 188 -21.71 -23.35 -14.33
CA GLY A 188 -22.80 -24.03 -15.04
C GLY A 188 -22.76 -25.56 -14.92
N THR A 189 -21.59 -26.18 -15.05
CA THR A 189 -21.44 -27.65 -15.01
C THR A 189 -21.67 -28.21 -13.61
N GLY A 190 -21.16 -27.54 -12.57
CA GLY A 190 -21.30 -28.00 -11.19
C GLY A 190 -22.75 -27.93 -10.69
N VAL A 191 -23.47 -26.85 -11.04
CA VAL A 191 -24.89 -26.71 -10.69
C VAL A 191 -25.76 -27.76 -11.40
N VAL A 192 -25.47 -28.05 -12.67
CA VAL A 192 -26.19 -29.09 -13.42
C VAL A 192 -25.92 -30.48 -12.86
N ALA A 193 -24.68 -30.79 -12.48
CA ALA A 193 -24.32 -32.09 -11.89
C ALA A 193 -24.98 -32.31 -10.51
N VAL A 194 -24.95 -31.31 -9.62
CA VAL A 194 -25.60 -31.39 -8.31
C VAL A 194 -27.13 -31.46 -8.44
N GLY A 195 -27.72 -30.63 -9.32
CA GLY A 195 -29.15 -30.63 -9.58
C GLY A 195 -29.65 -31.97 -10.13
N ALA A 196 -28.98 -32.53 -11.14
CA ALA A 196 -29.33 -33.82 -11.72
C ALA A 196 -29.14 -34.98 -10.71
N GLY A 197 -28.09 -34.93 -9.88
CA GLY A 197 -27.86 -35.91 -8.82
C GLY A 197 -28.95 -35.90 -7.74
N ALA A 198 -29.36 -34.70 -7.29
CA ALA A 198 -30.44 -34.55 -6.30
C ALA A 198 -31.78 -35.09 -6.82
N VAL A 199 -32.14 -34.75 -8.07
CA VAL A 199 -33.37 -35.27 -8.71
C VAL A 199 -33.32 -36.79 -8.87
N ALA A 200 -32.17 -37.36 -9.23
CA ALA A 200 -31.99 -38.80 -9.33
C ALA A 200 -32.19 -39.51 -7.97
N LEU A 201 -31.64 -38.96 -6.88
CA LEU A 201 -31.85 -39.51 -5.53
C LEU A 201 -33.30 -39.46 -5.09
N LEU A 202 -34.01 -38.35 -5.35
CA LEU A 202 -35.43 -38.21 -5.04
C LEU A 202 -36.29 -39.22 -5.82
N LEU A 203 -36.04 -39.39 -7.12
CA LEU A 203 -36.74 -40.38 -7.95
C LEU A 203 -36.50 -41.82 -7.46
N ARG A 204 -35.27 -42.14 -7.03
CA ARG A 204 -34.93 -43.45 -6.47
C ARG A 204 -35.64 -43.70 -5.15
N SER A 205 -35.67 -42.70 -4.26
CA SER A 205 -36.35 -42.79 -2.97
C SER A 205 -37.86 -42.95 -3.13
N ASP A 206 -38.49 -42.16 -4.00
CA ASP A 206 -39.94 -42.24 -4.26
C ASP A 206 -40.34 -43.64 -4.77
N TYR A 207 -39.55 -44.20 -5.70
CA TYR A 207 -39.78 -45.55 -6.20
C TYR A 207 -39.64 -46.62 -5.09
N GLN A 208 -38.60 -46.56 -4.27
CA GLN A 208 -38.40 -47.52 -3.17
C GLN A 208 -39.52 -47.45 -2.14
N THR A 209 -39.96 -46.25 -1.77
CA THR A 209 -41.09 -46.06 -0.84
C THR A 209 -42.37 -46.69 -1.39
N LYS A 210 -42.71 -46.38 -2.65
CA LYS A 210 -43.92 -46.92 -3.30
C LYS A 210 -43.85 -48.44 -3.49
N LEU A 211 -42.69 -48.98 -3.83
CA LEU A 211 -42.48 -50.42 -3.93
C LEU A 211 -42.63 -51.10 -2.56
N SER A 212 -42.10 -50.50 -1.50
CA SER A 212 -42.25 -51.03 -0.13
C SER A 212 -43.69 -50.99 0.35
N ALA A 213 -44.45 -49.95 -0.01
CA ALA A 213 -45.86 -49.82 0.29
C ALA A 213 -46.68 -50.89 -0.46
N LEU A 214 -46.38 -51.09 -1.74
CA LEU A 214 -46.97 -52.16 -2.54
C LEU A 214 -46.71 -53.55 -1.94
N ASN A 215 -45.47 -53.84 -1.53
CA ASN A 215 -45.12 -55.13 -0.93
C ASN A 215 -45.85 -55.38 0.40
N ARG A 216 -45.97 -54.35 1.26
CA ARG A 216 -46.73 -54.46 2.52
C ARG A 216 -48.21 -54.72 2.26
N ILE A 217 -48.79 -54.01 1.30
CA ILE A 217 -50.19 -54.20 0.93
C ILE A 217 -50.39 -55.58 0.32
N SER A 218 -49.47 -56.06 -0.53
CA SER A 218 -49.56 -57.40 -1.12
C SER A 218 -49.50 -58.51 -0.07
N GLU A 219 -48.61 -58.40 0.91
CA GLU A 219 -48.51 -59.35 2.03
C GLU A 219 -49.80 -59.41 2.85
N SER A 220 -50.48 -58.27 3.02
CA SER A 220 -51.77 -58.22 3.73
C SER A 220 -52.96 -58.66 2.88
N ALA A 221 -52.94 -58.40 1.58
CA ALA A 221 -54.05 -58.64 0.67
C ALA A 221 -54.11 -60.09 0.18
N ASP A 222 -52.97 -60.77 0.10
CA ASP A 222 -52.84 -62.17 -0.29
C ASP A 222 -51.74 -62.87 0.53
N PRO A 223 -51.99 -63.14 1.82
CA PRO A 223 -50.98 -63.74 2.71
C PRO A 223 -50.59 -65.17 2.29
N THR A 224 -51.46 -65.85 1.53
CA THR A 224 -51.23 -67.21 1.02
C THR A 224 -50.57 -67.25 -0.35
N GLY A 225 -50.35 -66.10 -1.00
CA GLY A 225 -49.71 -66.00 -2.31
C GLY A 225 -50.51 -66.68 -3.44
N THR A 226 -51.83 -66.74 -3.29
CA THR A 226 -52.74 -67.42 -4.22
C THR A 226 -53.05 -66.62 -5.49
N GLY A 227 -52.71 -65.32 -5.50
CA GLY A 227 -53.04 -64.37 -6.56
C GLY A 227 -54.49 -63.89 -6.51
N ILE A 228 -55.28 -64.27 -5.51
CA ILE A 228 -56.71 -63.94 -5.41
C ILE A 228 -56.96 -63.02 -4.22
N ILE A 229 -57.31 -61.76 -4.48
CA ILE A 229 -57.70 -60.80 -3.45
C ILE A 229 -59.22 -60.81 -3.31
N ALA A 230 -59.73 -61.48 -2.27
CA ALA A 230 -61.17 -61.73 -2.09
C ALA A 230 -61.98 -60.51 -1.64
N ASN A 231 -61.34 -59.52 -0.99
CA ASN A 231 -62.01 -58.33 -0.48
C ASN A 231 -61.91 -57.17 -1.52
N PRO A 232 -63.03 -56.61 -1.99
CA PRO A 232 -63.04 -55.52 -2.97
C PRO A 232 -62.28 -54.27 -2.53
N ASP A 233 -62.28 -53.95 -1.24
CA ASP A 233 -61.62 -52.74 -0.73
C ASP A 233 -60.10 -52.94 -0.62
N THR A 234 -59.64 -54.14 -0.26
CA THR A 234 -58.19 -54.46 -0.28
C THR A 234 -57.68 -54.55 -1.71
N TYR A 235 -58.50 -55.02 -2.65
CA TYR A 235 -58.17 -55.01 -4.08
C TYR A 235 -57.98 -53.58 -4.61
N ARG A 236 -58.86 -52.63 -4.25
CA ARG A 236 -58.69 -51.22 -4.62
C ARG A 236 -57.40 -50.63 -4.06
N GLN A 237 -57.09 -50.89 -2.79
CA GLN A 237 -55.85 -50.41 -2.17
C GLN A 237 -54.60 -51.00 -2.84
N TYR A 238 -54.66 -52.28 -3.21
CA TYR A 238 -53.60 -52.94 -3.97
C TYR A 238 -53.44 -52.34 -5.37
N ASP A 239 -54.53 -52.14 -6.10
CA ASP A 239 -54.54 -51.54 -7.45
C ASP A 239 -54.00 -50.11 -7.45
N ASP A 240 -54.41 -49.28 -6.48
CA ASP A 240 -53.90 -47.91 -6.31
C ASP A 240 -52.40 -47.90 -6.00
N ALA A 241 -51.94 -48.77 -5.10
CA ALA A 241 -50.51 -48.90 -4.77
C ALA A 241 -49.70 -49.44 -5.96
N TYR A 242 -50.26 -50.37 -6.73
CA TYR A 242 -49.65 -50.92 -7.93
C TYR A 242 -49.49 -49.84 -9.00
N LYS A 243 -50.55 -49.10 -9.33
CA LYS A 243 -50.52 -47.97 -10.26
C LYS A 243 -49.53 -46.89 -9.82
N ALA A 244 -49.44 -46.61 -8.52
CA ALA A 244 -48.47 -45.66 -7.98
C ALA A 244 -47.02 -46.13 -8.17
N ALA A 245 -46.73 -47.41 -7.89
CA ALA A 245 -45.42 -48.01 -8.08
C ALA A 245 -45.04 -48.10 -9.57
N GLU A 246 -46.00 -48.44 -10.45
CA GLU A 246 -45.82 -48.49 -11.89
C GLU A 246 -45.56 -47.10 -12.49
N ALA A 247 -46.30 -46.07 -12.06
CA ALA A 247 -46.05 -44.70 -12.45
C ALA A 247 -44.64 -44.22 -12.03
N ALA A 248 -44.17 -44.64 -10.84
CA ALA A 248 -42.80 -44.36 -10.41
C ALA A 248 -41.76 -45.17 -11.20
N LYS A 249 -42.05 -46.42 -11.58
CA LYS A 249 -41.21 -47.26 -12.46
C LYS A 249 -41.04 -46.64 -13.84
N ASN A 250 -42.11 -46.07 -14.40
CA ASN A 250 -42.06 -45.41 -15.71
C ASN A 250 -41.19 -44.14 -15.70
N ARG A 251 -40.94 -43.54 -14.52
CA ARG A 251 -39.96 -42.44 -14.34
C ARG A 251 -38.52 -42.92 -14.21
N ASN A 252 -38.25 -44.23 -14.22
CA ASN A 252 -36.91 -44.79 -14.16
C ASN A 252 -36.08 -44.45 -15.42
N SER A 253 -36.73 -44.19 -16.56
CA SER A 253 -36.06 -43.66 -17.76
C SER A 253 -35.47 -42.28 -17.52
N LEU A 254 -36.20 -41.40 -16.82
CA LEU A 254 -35.72 -40.08 -16.39
C LEU A 254 -34.58 -40.20 -15.37
N PHE A 255 -34.68 -41.14 -14.42
CA PHE A 255 -33.59 -41.43 -13.50
C PHE A 255 -32.29 -41.82 -14.24
N LYS A 256 -32.37 -42.74 -15.21
CA LYS A 256 -31.22 -43.13 -16.03
C LYS A 256 -30.66 -41.96 -16.85
N ALA A 257 -31.52 -41.11 -17.38
CA ALA A 257 -31.11 -39.91 -18.11
C ALA A 257 -30.38 -38.91 -17.19
N CYS A 258 -30.93 -38.61 -16.02
CA CYS A 258 -30.30 -37.72 -15.03
C CYS A 258 -28.94 -38.26 -14.56
N LEU A 259 -28.84 -39.57 -14.33
CA LEU A 259 -27.58 -40.22 -13.94
C LEU A 259 -26.54 -40.14 -15.08
N GLY A 260 -26.96 -40.34 -16.32
CA GLY A 260 -26.10 -40.18 -17.50
C GLY A 260 -25.56 -38.75 -17.64
N VAL A 261 -26.44 -37.75 -17.49
CA VAL A 261 -26.05 -36.33 -17.53
C VAL A 261 -25.09 -35.98 -16.39
N ALA A 262 -25.35 -36.45 -15.17
CA ALA A 262 -24.48 -36.23 -14.02
C ALA A 262 -23.10 -36.90 -14.20
N ALA A 263 -23.06 -38.12 -14.75
CA ALA A 263 -21.81 -38.83 -15.04
C ALA A 263 -20.98 -38.12 -16.13
N VAL A 264 -21.62 -37.67 -17.22
CA VAL A 264 -20.91 -36.92 -18.27
C VAL A 264 -20.42 -35.57 -17.75
N ALA A 265 -21.22 -34.86 -16.96
CA ALA A 265 -20.81 -33.59 -16.36
C ALA A 265 -19.61 -33.74 -15.40
N THR A 266 -19.62 -34.77 -14.55
CA THR A 266 -18.50 -35.05 -13.64
C THR A 266 -17.23 -35.46 -14.39
N ILE A 267 -17.35 -36.32 -15.42
CA ILE A 267 -16.21 -36.68 -16.29
C ILE A 267 -15.67 -35.45 -17.01
N ALA A 268 -16.53 -34.56 -17.53
CA ALA A 268 -16.11 -33.33 -18.19
C ALA A 268 -15.38 -32.36 -17.24
N GLU A 269 -15.86 -32.22 -16.00
CA GLU A 269 -15.19 -31.40 -14.98
C GLU A 269 -13.81 -31.97 -14.61
N VAL A 270 -13.71 -33.28 -14.37
CA VAL A 270 -12.44 -33.96 -14.10
C VAL A 270 -11.49 -33.81 -15.29
N TYR A 271 -11.99 -33.99 -16.52
CA TYR A 271 -11.20 -33.83 -17.73
C TYR A 271 -10.63 -32.42 -17.86
N TRP A 272 -11.42 -31.37 -17.63
CA TRP A 272 -10.95 -29.98 -17.65
C TRP A 272 -10.06 -29.59 -16.47
N LEU A 273 -10.21 -30.25 -15.32
CA LEU A 273 -9.36 -30.02 -14.16
C LEU A 273 -7.95 -30.60 -14.38
N VAL A 274 -7.87 -31.79 -14.98
CA VAL A 274 -6.62 -32.46 -15.33
C VAL A 274 -5.96 -31.82 -16.56
N HIS A 275 -6.75 -31.56 -17.61
CA HIS A 275 -6.28 -30.94 -18.85
C HIS A 275 -6.63 -29.46 -18.84
N LYS A 276 -5.83 -28.66 -18.13
CA LYS A 276 -5.90 -27.20 -18.26
C LYS A 276 -5.73 -26.87 -19.75
N PRO A 277 -6.73 -26.28 -20.43
CA PRO A 277 -6.58 -25.95 -21.83
C PRO A 277 -5.38 -25.00 -21.94
N LYS A 278 -4.37 -25.40 -22.74
CA LYS A 278 -3.25 -24.51 -23.06
C LYS A 278 -3.88 -23.20 -23.52
N PRO A 279 -3.45 -22.03 -22.99
CA PRO A 279 -3.99 -20.76 -23.43
C PRO A 279 -3.83 -20.70 -24.94
N ARG A 280 -4.94 -20.85 -25.67
CA ARG A 280 -4.93 -20.61 -27.10
C ARG A 280 -4.59 -19.14 -27.23
N LYS A 281 -3.42 -18.85 -27.79
CA LYS A 281 -3.14 -17.51 -28.28
C LYS A 281 -4.28 -17.21 -29.24
N THR A 282 -5.19 -16.33 -28.84
CA THR A 282 -6.19 -15.83 -29.77
C THR A 282 -5.39 -15.15 -30.87
N ALA A 283 -5.53 -15.63 -32.11
CA ALA A 283 -4.85 -15.02 -33.26
C ALA A 283 -5.15 -13.51 -33.33
N TRP A 284 -6.29 -13.11 -32.75
CA TRP A 284 -6.75 -11.75 -32.56
C TRP A 284 -6.22 -11.17 -31.25
N ASN A 285 -5.36 -10.16 -31.37
CA ASN A 285 -4.99 -9.28 -30.27
C ASN A 285 -5.49 -7.86 -30.57
N TRP A 286 -6.22 -7.30 -29.61
CA TRP A 286 -6.63 -5.91 -29.62
C TRP A 286 -5.56 -5.11 -28.89
N GLN A 287 -4.90 -4.19 -29.60
CA GLN A 287 -3.89 -3.32 -29.02
C GLN A 287 -4.27 -1.86 -29.32
N PRO A 288 -4.03 -0.93 -28.39
CA PRO A 288 -4.18 0.50 -28.70
C PRO A 288 -3.21 0.85 -29.83
N ALA A 289 -3.70 1.56 -30.86
CA ALA A 289 -2.86 1.98 -31.97
C ALA A 289 -1.81 2.99 -31.46
N SER A 290 -0.53 2.74 -31.74
CA SER A 290 0.58 3.59 -31.27
C SER A 290 0.66 4.94 -31.99
N GLU A 291 0.02 5.08 -33.14
CA GLU A 291 0.15 6.24 -34.03
C GLU A 291 -1.19 6.95 -34.31
N SER A 292 -2.31 6.46 -33.75
CA SER A 292 -3.62 7.09 -33.92
C SER A 292 -4.55 6.83 -32.74
N TRP A 293 -5.56 7.68 -32.56
CA TRP A 293 -6.70 7.37 -31.69
C TRP A 293 -7.57 6.28 -32.34
N GLY A 294 -7.29 5.03 -32.01
CA GLY A 294 -8.03 3.86 -32.50
C GLY A 294 -7.60 2.53 -31.89
N LEU A 295 -8.40 1.49 -32.13
CA LEU A 295 -8.08 0.09 -31.77
C LEU A 295 -7.47 -0.59 -32.99
N ALA A 296 -6.22 -1.06 -32.86
CA ALA A 296 -5.58 -1.88 -33.88
C ALA A 296 -5.93 -3.35 -33.64
N VAL A 297 -6.34 -4.04 -34.70
CA VAL A 297 -6.65 -5.46 -34.68
C VAL A 297 -5.51 -6.20 -35.34
N ARG A 298 -4.73 -6.94 -34.55
CA ARG A 298 -3.59 -7.70 -35.08
C ARG A 298 -3.96 -9.18 -35.15
N TYR A 299 -3.87 -9.74 -36.36
CA TYR A 299 -4.00 -11.17 -36.61
C TYR A 299 -2.61 -11.80 -36.69
N SER A 300 -2.33 -12.78 -35.84
CA SER A 300 -1.05 -13.51 -35.80
C SER A 300 -1.32 -14.97 -36.18
N PHE A 301 -0.74 -15.41 -37.29
CA PHE A 301 -0.71 -16.82 -37.71
C PHE A 301 0.39 -17.59 -36.99
#